data_AF-Q9XXM1-F1
#
_entry.id   AF-Q9XXM1-F1
#
_cell.length_a   1.000
_cell.length_b   1.000
_cell.length_c   1.000
_cell.angle_alpha   90.00
_cell.angle_beta   90.00
_cell.angle_gamma   90.00
#
_symmetry.space_group_name_H-M   'P 1'
#
loop_
_entity.id
_entity.type
_entity.pdbx_description
1 polymer ?
#
loop_
_entity_poly.entity_id
_entity_poly.type
_entity_poly.pdbx_seq_one_letter_code
_entity_poly.pdbx_strand_id
1 'polypeptide(L)'
;MIVSAHHEGSSTESCLNCPGVDMLDKEDVEVLMKYFKFSNTWIDSIFASLISPNQVELIQCDHEDIAKFINHSKSTLGFSLSHLNLNIIEYSVFKSFCIWKLVYHETSIAMKIMAQEHFEGVTSALRKYYRKESKMNDLEVATRIGDITLQIITVSNLYNDMIRLYHQIGVEF
;
A
#
# COMPACT_ATOMS: atom_id res chain seq x y z
N MET A 1 14.09 6.73 7.47
CA MET A 1 13.73 7.83 6.55
C MET A 1 12.20 7.79 6.39
N ILE A 2 11.48 8.74 7.00
CA ILE A 2 10.11 9.09 6.57
C ILE A 2 10.32 9.69 5.18
N VAL A 3 10.43 8.83 4.17
CA VAL A 3 10.90 9.25 2.83
C VAL A 3 9.72 9.92 2.15
N SER A 4 9.78 11.26 2.18
CA SER A 4 9.21 12.13 1.16
C SER A 4 7.71 12.03 0.89
N ALA A 5 6.89 12.18 1.92
CA ALA A 5 5.59 12.86 1.76
C ALA A 5 5.73 14.41 1.75
N HIS A 6 6.96 14.94 1.73
CA HIS A 6 7.24 16.36 1.92
C HIS A 6 8.03 17.05 0.80
N HIS A 7 8.32 16.40 -0.33
CA HIS A 7 9.12 17.06 -1.36
C HIS A 7 8.41 17.53 -2.64
N GLU A 8 7.21 17.04 -3.00
CA GLU A 8 6.48 17.52 -4.21
C GLU A 8 4.95 17.53 -4.05
N GLY A 9 4.45 17.83 -2.85
CA GLY A 9 3.02 17.89 -2.53
C GLY A 9 2.68 17.03 -1.31
N SER A 10 1.70 17.46 -0.50
CA SER A 10 1.23 16.61 0.60
C SER A 10 0.68 15.30 0.03
N SER A 11 0.66 14.22 0.81
CA SER A 11 0.02 12.94 0.39
C SER A 11 -1.39 13.14 -0.21
N THR A 12 -2.06 14.21 0.19
CA THR A 12 -3.31 14.71 -0.37
C THR A 12 -3.24 15.05 -1.85
N GLU A 13 -2.23 15.80 -2.27
CA GLU A 13 -2.08 16.25 -3.67
C GLU A 13 -1.77 15.08 -4.59
N SER A 14 -0.88 14.17 -4.17
CA SER A 14 -0.62 12.94 -4.93
C SER A 14 -1.86 12.05 -5.06
N CYS A 15 -2.68 11.97 -4.01
CA CYS A 15 -3.95 11.23 -4.06
C CYS A 15 -4.93 11.89 -5.03
N LEU A 16 -5.09 13.21 -5.00
CA LEU A 16 -6.01 13.94 -5.89
C LEU A 16 -5.59 13.89 -7.37
N ASN A 17 -4.29 13.72 -7.63
CA ASN A 17 -3.74 13.58 -8.97
C ASN A 17 -3.74 12.12 -9.47
N CYS A 18 -4.24 11.15 -8.69
CA CYS A 18 -4.37 9.78 -9.16
C CYS A 18 -5.45 9.72 -10.26
N PRO A 19 -5.18 9.07 -11.41
CA PRO A 19 -6.14 8.99 -12.51
C PRO A 19 -7.49 8.43 -12.05
N GLY A 20 -8.59 9.11 -12.41
CA GLY A 20 -9.95 8.69 -12.10
C GLY A 20 -10.47 9.08 -10.73
N VAL A 21 -9.67 9.75 -9.89
CA VAL A 21 -10.17 10.35 -8.64
C VAL A 21 -11.20 11.45 -8.89
N ASP A 22 -11.09 12.14 -10.03
CA ASP A 22 -12.06 13.11 -10.54
C ASP A 22 -13.44 12.52 -10.85
N MET A 23 -13.53 11.19 -10.98
CA MET A 23 -14.78 10.46 -11.23
C MET A 23 -15.48 10.01 -9.95
N LEU A 24 -14.88 10.24 -8.78
CA LEU A 24 -15.37 9.77 -7.49
C LEU A 24 -16.15 10.87 -6.76
N ASP A 25 -17.11 10.44 -5.94
CA ASP A 25 -17.76 11.35 -5.00
C ASP A 25 -16.84 11.71 -3.82
N LYS A 26 -17.24 12.73 -3.07
CA LYS A 26 -16.41 13.27 -1.99
C LYS A 26 -16.15 12.22 -0.91
N GLU A 27 -17.14 11.41 -0.61
CA GLU A 27 -17.08 10.33 0.39
C GLU A 27 -16.05 9.26 -0.01
N ASP A 28 -16.06 8.81 -1.27
CA ASP A 28 -15.07 7.85 -1.79
C ASP A 28 -13.66 8.47 -1.82
N VAL A 29 -13.51 9.74 -2.18
CA VAL A 29 -12.22 10.44 -2.15
C VAL A 29 -11.68 10.53 -0.72
N GLU A 30 -12.53 10.80 0.26
CA GLU A 30 -12.14 10.81 1.68
C GLU A 30 -11.66 9.44 2.15
N VAL A 31 -12.33 8.36 1.72
CA VAL A 31 -11.88 6.99 2.01
C VAL A 31 -10.54 6.68 1.32
N LEU A 32 -10.40 7.03 0.04
CA LEU A 32 -9.15 6.84 -0.70
C LEU A 32 -8.00 7.56 -0.01
N MET A 33 -8.23 8.79 0.43
CA MET A 33 -7.27 9.62 1.14
C MET A 33 -6.77 8.97 2.42
N LYS A 34 -7.68 8.38 3.20
CA LYS A 34 -7.33 7.65 4.43
C LYS A 34 -6.39 6.49 4.12
N TYR A 35 -6.71 5.68 3.12
CA TYR A 35 -5.89 4.54 2.74
C TYR A 35 -4.54 4.97 2.12
N PHE A 36 -4.53 6.06 1.34
CA PHE A 36 -3.32 6.63 0.76
C PHE A 36 -2.36 7.10 1.85
N LYS A 37 -2.86 7.79 2.88
CA LYS A 37 -2.08 8.19 4.07
C LYS A 37 -1.52 6.98 4.81
N PHE A 38 -2.34 5.95 5.05
CA PHE A 38 -1.91 4.71 5.66
C PHE A 38 -0.78 4.05 4.85
N SER A 39 -0.97 3.91 3.54
CA SER A 39 0.03 3.30 2.66
C SER A 39 1.36 4.06 2.71
N ASN A 40 1.33 5.38 2.54
CA ASN A 40 2.55 6.20 2.52
C ASN A 40 3.26 6.26 3.87
N THR A 41 2.52 6.10 4.97
CA THR A 41 3.14 6.12 6.30
C THR A 41 3.68 4.74 6.65
N TRP A 42 2.82 3.72 6.62
CA TRP A 42 3.11 2.42 7.20
C TRP A 42 3.75 1.47 6.20
N ILE A 43 3.19 1.34 5.00
CA ILE A 43 3.71 0.40 4.00
C ILE A 43 5.08 0.88 3.50
N ASP A 44 5.24 2.18 3.24
CA ASP A 44 6.53 2.73 2.82
C ASP A 44 7.58 2.62 3.93
N SER A 45 7.22 2.85 5.20
CA SER A 45 8.15 2.68 6.31
C SER A 45 8.61 1.24 6.47
N ILE A 46 7.69 0.27 6.31
CA ILE A 46 8.03 -1.16 6.34
C ILE A 46 8.99 -1.47 5.19
N PHE A 47 8.65 -1.08 3.97
CA PHE A 47 9.49 -1.36 2.79
C PHE A 47 10.88 -0.68 2.91
N ALA A 48 10.92 0.57 3.36
CA ALA A 48 12.16 1.31 3.63
C ALA A 48 13.05 0.57 4.64
N SER A 49 12.46 -0.02 5.69
CA SER A 49 13.20 -0.80 6.67
C SER A 49 13.78 -2.10 6.12
N LEU A 50 13.21 -2.65 5.05
CA LEU A 50 13.72 -3.84 4.37
C LEU A 50 14.90 -3.51 3.43
N ILE A 51 14.78 -2.43 2.66
CA ILE A 51 15.81 -2.04 1.68
C ILE A 51 17.00 -1.32 2.31
N SER A 52 16.83 -0.73 3.50
CA SER A 52 17.87 0.04 4.19
C SER A 52 17.82 -0.18 5.71
N PRO A 53 18.09 -1.40 6.19
CA PRO A 53 17.93 -1.76 7.61
C PRO A 53 18.78 -0.90 8.54
N ASN A 54 19.92 -0.38 8.07
CA ASN A 54 20.85 0.42 8.87
C ASN A 54 20.51 1.92 8.92
N GLN A 55 19.54 2.39 8.14
CA GLN A 55 19.18 3.83 8.04
C GLN A 55 17.85 4.18 8.73
N VAL A 56 17.16 3.18 9.27
CA VAL A 56 15.96 3.43 10.07
C VAL A 56 16.40 3.56 11.51
N GLU A 57 16.66 4.79 11.94
CA GLU A 57 16.74 5.10 13.37
C GLU A 57 15.45 4.61 14.02
N LEU A 58 15.58 3.59 14.87
CA LEU A 58 14.52 3.17 15.76
C LEU A 58 14.31 4.32 16.73
N ILE A 59 13.39 5.22 16.40
CA ILE A 59 12.83 6.14 17.38
C ILE A 59 12.30 5.24 18.50
N GLN A 60 12.89 5.36 19.70
CA GLN A 60 12.35 4.70 20.88
C GLN A 60 10.90 5.17 21.00
N CYS A 61 9.97 4.24 20.79
CA CYS A 61 8.56 4.52 20.86
C CYS A 61 8.13 4.31 22.30
N ASP A 62 7.93 5.42 23.02
CA ASP A 62 7.51 5.40 24.42
C ASP A 62 6.07 4.87 24.60
N HIS A 63 5.29 4.78 23.51
CA HIS A 63 3.97 4.17 23.50
C HIS A 63 4.03 2.67 23.21
N GLU A 64 3.78 1.87 24.23
CA GLU A 64 3.79 0.40 24.14
C GLU A 64 2.87 -0.14 23.03
N ASP A 65 1.68 0.42 22.86
CA ASP A 65 0.72 -0.03 21.85
C ASP A 65 1.19 0.26 20.43
N ILE A 66 1.82 1.43 20.21
CA ILE A 66 2.43 1.77 18.92
C ILE A 66 3.62 0.85 18.64
N ALA A 67 4.46 0.58 19.64
CA ALA A 67 5.58 -0.35 19.51
C ALA A 67 5.12 -1.78 19.16
N LYS A 68 4.04 -2.26 19.80
CA LYS A 68 3.38 -3.53 19.46
C LYS A 68 2.89 -3.54 18.02
N PHE A 69 2.22 -2.48 17.58
CA PHE A 69 1.73 -2.36 16.21
C PHE A 69 2.87 -2.34 15.18
N ILE A 70 3.95 -1.61 15.45
CA ILE A 70 5.15 -1.59 14.59
C ILE A 70 5.73 -3.00 14.46
N ASN A 71 5.91 -3.71 15.58
CA ASN A 71 6.45 -5.06 15.58
C ASN A 71 5.52 -6.04 14.85
N HIS A 72 4.21 -5.92 15.04
CA HIS A 72 3.21 -6.70 14.33
C HIS A 72 3.26 -6.44 12.81
N SER A 73 3.35 -5.18 12.41
CA SER A 73 3.44 -4.80 11.00
C SER A 73 4.71 -5.34 10.32
N LYS A 74 5.84 -5.33 11.04
CA LYS A 74 7.11 -5.91 10.57
C LYS A 74 7.03 -7.44 10.48
N SER A 75 6.48 -8.12 11.48
CA SER A 75 6.40 -9.58 11.51
C SER A 75 5.37 -10.17 10.54
N THR A 76 4.43 -9.35 10.06
CA THR A 76 3.43 -9.74 9.06
C THR A 76 3.82 -9.29 7.65
N LEU A 77 3.51 -8.04 7.30
CA LEU A 77 3.77 -7.51 5.97
C LEU A 77 5.27 -7.40 5.70
N GLY A 78 6.08 -6.97 6.66
CA GLY A 78 7.53 -6.89 6.48
C GLY A 78 8.15 -8.25 6.16
N PHE A 79 7.76 -9.30 6.88
CA PHE A 79 8.18 -10.67 6.61
C PHE A 79 7.71 -11.17 5.24
N SER A 80 6.47 -10.88 4.87
CA SER A 80 5.94 -11.31 3.57
C SER A 80 6.63 -10.61 2.39
N LEU A 81 6.83 -9.28 2.49
CA LEU A 81 7.52 -8.50 1.47
C LEU A 81 8.99 -8.89 1.33
N SER A 82 9.67 -9.26 2.41
CA SER A 82 11.06 -9.73 2.34
C SER A 82 11.19 -11.06 1.59
N HIS A 83 10.22 -11.96 1.76
CA HIS A 83 10.17 -13.23 1.00
C HIS A 83 9.82 -13.02 -0.46
N LEU A 84 8.90 -12.08 -0.75
CA LEU A 84 8.58 -11.73 -2.12
C LEU A 84 9.75 -11.08 -2.85
N ASN A 85 10.62 -10.36 -2.12
CA ASN A 85 11.79 -9.67 -2.66
C ASN A 85 11.41 -8.77 -3.85
N LEU A 86 10.45 -7.88 -3.63
CA LEU A 86 9.92 -7.00 -4.68
C LEU A 86 11.00 -6.02 -5.14
N ASN A 87 11.16 -5.88 -6.46
CA ASN A 87 11.88 -4.73 -7.01
C ASN A 87 11.01 -3.46 -6.96
N ILE A 88 11.59 -2.31 -7.33
CA ILE A 88 10.89 -1.02 -7.23
C ILE A 88 9.63 -0.93 -8.12
N ILE A 89 9.62 -1.59 -9.28
CA ILE A 89 8.46 -1.62 -10.18
C ILE A 89 7.35 -2.47 -9.56
N GLU A 90 7.70 -3.66 -9.07
CA GLU A 90 6.75 -4.57 -8.41
C GLU A 90 6.18 -3.95 -7.13
N TYR A 91 7.01 -3.24 -6.36
CA TYR A 91 6.57 -2.50 -5.18
C TYR A 91 5.58 -1.38 -5.54
N SER A 92 5.84 -0.64 -6.62
CA SER A 92 4.92 0.40 -7.10
C SER A 92 3.56 -0.18 -7.52
N VAL A 93 3.58 -1.34 -8.20
CA VAL A 93 2.36 -2.07 -8.57
C VAL A 93 1.61 -2.57 -7.33
N PHE A 94 2.31 -3.21 -6.40
CA PHE A 94 1.77 -3.66 -5.12
C PHE A 94 1.08 -2.51 -4.38
N LYS A 95 1.74 -1.36 -4.27
CA LYS A 95 1.20 -0.18 -3.60
C LYS A 95 -0.05 0.35 -4.29
N SER A 96 -0.04 0.42 -5.63
CA SER A 96 -1.23 0.80 -6.42
C SER A 96 -2.41 -0.13 -6.16
N PHE A 97 -2.20 -1.45 -6.17
CA PHE A 97 -3.27 -2.40 -5.86
C PHE A 97 -3.84 -2.22 -4.46
N CYS A 98 -3.01 -1.95 -3.47
CA CYS A 98 -3.45 -1.75 -2.10
C CYS A 98 -4.31 -0.50 -1.96
N ILE A 99 -3.90 0.61 -2.57
CA ILE A 99 -4.60 1.91 -2.49
C ILE A 99 -6.03 1.80 -3.04
N TRP A 100 -6.22 1.08 -4.16
CA TRP A 100 -7.52 0.98 -4.81
C TRP A 100 -8.41 -0.14 -4.28
N LYS A 101 -7.85 -1.13 -3.57
CA LYS A 101 -8.61 -2.29 -3.08
C LYS A 101 -9.00 -2.12 -1.62
N LEU A 102 -10.00 -1.26 -1.41
CA LEU A 102 -10.50 -0.81 -0.10
C LEU A 102 -11.48 -1.80 0.55
N VAL A 103 -10.98 -2.97 0.98
CA VAL A 103 -11.81 -4.11 1.43
C VAL A 103 -12.79 -3.77 2.57
N TYR A 104 -12.46 -2.85 3.47
CA TYR A 104 -13.23 -2.55 4.68
C TYR A 104 -14.17 -1.35 4.58
N HIS A 105 -14.25 -0.70 3.42
CA HIS A 105 -15.11 0.47 3.24
C HIS A 105 -16.26 0.14 2.32
N GLU A 106 -17.47 0.55 2.71
CA GLU A 106 -18.58 0.64 1.77
C GLU A 106 -18.28 1.78 0.80
N THR A 107 -17.93 1.40 -0.43
CA THR A 107 -17.58 2.32 -1.50
C THR A 107 -18.64 2.31 -2.59
N SER A 108 -18.75 3.42 -3.30
CA SER A 108 -19.70 3.56 -4.39
C SER A 108 -19.40 2.58 -5.54
N ILE A 109 -20.35 2.46 -6.47
CA ILE A 109 -20.13 1.69 -7.70
C ILE A 109 -19.02 2.33 -8.53
N ALA A 110 -18.90 3.66 -8.55
CA ALA A 110 -17.86 4.37 -9.29
C ALA A 110 -16.47 3.98 -8.77
N MET A 111 -16.26 3.97 -7.46
CA MET A 111 -15.00 3.53 -6.86
C MET A 111 -14.66 2.08 -7.21
N LYS A 112 -15.64 1.17 -7.19
CA LYS A 112 -15.42 -0.24 -7.58
C LYS A 112 -15.03 -0.39 -9.04
N ILE A 113 -15.64 0.39 -9.94
CA ILE A 113 -15.28 0.44 -11.36
C ILE A 113 -13.84 0.95 -11.50
N MET A 114 -13.53 2.09 -10.88
CA MET A 114 -12.19 2.68 -10.95
C MET A 114 -11.12 1.72 -10.41
N ALA A 115 -11.37 1.06 -9.28
CA ALA A 115 -10.44 0.09 -8.71
C ALA A 115 -10.17 -1.09 -9.67
N GLN A 116 -11.19 -1.56 -10.39
CA GLN A 116 -11.04 -2.62 -11.38
C GLN A 116 -10.26 -2.14 -12.60
N GLU A 117 -10.55 -0.95 -13.13
CA GLU A 117 -9.82 -0.37 -14.26
C GLU A 117 -8.33 -0.16 -13.93
N HIS A 118 -8.04 0.33 -12.73
CA HIS A 118 -6.66 0.44 -12.23
C HIS A 118 -5.98 -0.92 -12.15
N PHE A 119 -6.65 -1.92 -11.57
CA PHE A 119 -6.10 -3.27 -11.46
C PHE A 119 -5.76 -3.84 -12.85
N GLU A 120 -6.66 -3.71 -13.82
CA GLU A 120 -6.45 -4.19 -15.19
C GLU A 120 -5.32 -3.44 -15.91
N GLY A 121 -5.33 -2.11 -15.85
CA GLY A 121 -4.33 -1.26 -16.49
C GLY A 121 -2.92 -1.54 -15.94
N VAL A 122 -2.78 -1.55 -14.62
CA VAL A 122 -1.51 -1.80 -13.94
C VAL A 122 -1.04 -3.25 -14.15
N THR A 123 -1.94 -4.23 -14.08
CA THR A 123 -1.61 -5.63 -14.38
C THR A 123 -1.13 -5.80 -15.81
N SER A 124 -1.80 -5.16 -16.78
CA SER A 124 -1.40 -5.17 -18.19
C SER A 124 0.00 -4.59 -18.39
N ALA A 125 0.32 -3.47 -17.73
CA ALA A 125 1.64 -2.87 -17.74
C ALA A 125 2.71 -3.80 -17.12
N LEU A 126 2.41 -4.41 -15.98
CA LEU A 126 3.32 -5.33 -15.30
C LEU A 126 3.60 -6.59 -16.14
N ARG A 127 2.57 -7.15 -16.80
CA ARG A 127 2.74 -8.27 -17.74
C ARG A 127 3.69 -7.92 -18.89
N LYS A 128 3.54 -6.72 -19.46
CA LYS A 128 4.44 -6.24 -20.52
C LYS A 128 5.87 -6.09 -20.02
N TYR A 129 6.04 -5.55 -18.81
CA TYR A 129 7.34 -5.45 -18.15
C TYR A 129 8.01 -6.82 -18.00
N TYR A 130 7.34 -7.81 -17.40
CA TYR A 130 7.92 -9.13 -17.18
C TYR A 130 8.30 -9.86 -18.48
N ARG A 131 7.45 -9.77 -19.51
CA ARG A 131 7.74 -10.39 -20.82
C ARG A 131 8.96 -9.75 -21.48
N LYS A 132 9.13 -8.44 -21.35
CA LYS A 132 10.22 -7.70 -21.99
C LYS A 132 11.55 -7.81 -21.23
N GLU A 133 11.52 -7.59 -19.92
CA GLU A 133 12.72 -7.44 -19.11
C GLU A 133 13.18 -8.76 -18.46
N SER A 134 12.25 -9.61 -18.06
CA SER A 134 12.56 -10.88 -17.35
C SER A 134 12.33 -12.13 -18.19
N LYS A 135 11.73 -11.99 -19.38
CA LYS A 135 11.36 -13.09 -20.29
C LYS A 135 10.52 -14.19 -19.62
N MET A 136 9.75 -13.83 -18.61
CA MET A 136 8.86 -14.76 -17.93
C MET A 136 7.77 -15.26 -18.87
N ASN A 137 7.44 -16.55 -18.77
CA ASN A 137 6.31 -17.14 -19.48
C ASN A 137 4.97 -16.77 -18.79
N ASP A 138 3.84 -17.06 -19.45
CA ASP A 138 2.52 -16.65 -18.95
C ASP A 138 2.16 -17.24 -17.57
N LEU A 139 2.63 -18.45 -17.27
CA LEU A 139 2.40 -19.08 -15.96
C LEU A 139 3.23 -18.40 -14.86
N GLU A 140 4.50 -18.11 -15.13
CA GLU A 140 5.38 -17.39 -14.20
C GLU A 140 4.84 -15.99 -13.92
N VAL A 141 4.41 -15.29 -14.97
CA VAL A 141 3.78 -13.96 -14.87
C VAL A 141 2.51 -14.02 -14.03
N ALA A 142 1.62 -14.99 -14.30
CA ALA A 142 0.38 -15.15 -13.54
C ALA A 142 0.64 -15.47 -12.07
N THR A 143 1.60 -16.36 -11.79
CA THR A 143 2.02 -16.73 -10.43
C THR A 143 2.54 -15.51 -9.69
N ARG A 144 3.47 -14.76 -10.29
CA ARG A 144 4.08 -13.59 -9.65
C ARG A 144 3.08 -12.48 -9.37
N ILE A 145 2.15 -12.21 -10.30
CA ILE A 145 1.05 -11.26 -10.08
C ILE A 145 0.13 -11.75 -8.96
N GLY A 146 -0.17 -13.05 -8.92
CA GLY A 146 -0.95 -13.67 -7.85
C GLY A 146 -0.30 -13.48 -6.48
N ASP A 147 0.99 -13.77 -6.35
CA ASP A 147 1.76 -13.63 -5.11
C ASP A 147 1.77 -12.19 -4.58
N ILE A 148 1.91 -11.21 -5.49
CA ILE A 148 1.81 -9.77 -5.15
C ILE A 148 0.39 -9.42 -4.70
N THR A 149 -0.63 -9.88 -5.43
CA THR A 149 -2.04 -9.57 -5.16
C THR A 149 -2.52 -10.15 -3.84
N LEU A 150 -1.99 -11.31 -3.42
CA LEU A 150 -2.33 -11.93 -2.14
C LEU A 150 -1.97 -11.04 -0.94
N GLN A 151 -1.00 -10.13 -1.08
CA GLN A 151 -0.61 -9.22 0.01
C GLN A 151 -1.65 -8.15 0.32
N ILE A 152 -2.60 -7.91 -0.58
CA ILE A 152 -3.69 -6.94 -0.36
C ILE A 152 -4.49 -7.30 0.90
N ILE A 153 -4.69 -8.59 1.18
CA ILE A 153 -5.40 -9.05 2.38
C ILE A 153 -4.59 -8.69 3.63
N THR A 154 -3.29 -8.97 3.63
CA THR A 154 -2.38 -8.62 4.74
C THR A 154 -2.39 -7.11 5.00
N VAL A 155 -2.31 -6.30 3.95
CA VAL A 155 -2.36 -4.83 4.05
C VAL A 155 -3.70 -4.34 4.59
N SER A 156 -4.80 -4.91 4.11
CA SER A 156 -6.13 -4.56 4.60
C SER A 156 -6.28 -4.86 6.09
N ASN A 157 -5.79 -6.01 6.55
CA ASN A 157 -5.81 -6.36 7.98
C ASN A 157 -4.99 -5.36 8.81
N LEU A 158 -3.79 -5.00 8.36
CA LEU A 158 -2.97 -4.00 9.03
C LEU A 158 -3.61 -2.61 9.06
N TYR A 159 -4.34 -2.24 8.02
CA TYR A 159 -5.12 -1.00 8.00
C TYR A 159 -6.20 -1.00 9.07
N ASN A 160 -6.93 -2.11 9.22
CA ASN A 160 -7.94 -2.27 10.26
C ASN A 160 -7.32 -2.25 11.68
N ASP A 161 -6.18 -2.89 11.86
CA ASP A 161 -5.45 -2.87 13.13
C ASP A 161 -4.91 -1.48 13.46
N MET A 162 -4.50 -0.71 12.46
CA MET A 162 -4.12 0.70 12.63
C MET A 162 -5.32 1.54 13.09
N ILE A 163 -6.50 1.38 12.48
CA ILE A 163 -7.72 2.07 12.93
C ILE A 163 -8.02 1.76 14.39
N ARG A 164 -7.91 0.48 14.79
CA ARG A 164 -8.12 0.06 16.19
C ARG A 164 -7.12 0.70 17.13
N LEU A 165 -5.83 0.72 16.76
CA LEU A 165 -4.79 1.41 17.51
C LEU A 165 -5.14 2.88 17.69
N TYR A 166 -5.48 3.58 16.60
CA TYR A 166 -5.78 5.01 16.64
C TYR A 166 -6.97 5.31 17.55
N HIS A 167 -8.01 4.47 17.49
CA HIS A 167 -9.14 4.56 18.41
C HIS A 167 -8.72 4.37 19.88
N GLN A 168 -7.84 3.40 20.18
CA GLN A 168 -7.35 3.14 21.53
C GLN A 168 -6.53 4.29 22.11
N ILE A 169 -5.71 4.95 21.28
CA ILE A 169 -4.83 6.05 21.72
C ILE A 169 -5.48 7.43 21.58
N GLY A 170 -6.75 7.51 21.16
CA GLY A 170 -7.51 8.76 21.04
C GLY A 170 -7.10 9.65 19.86
N VAL A 171 -6.58 9.05 18.78
CA VAL A 171 -6.26 9.75 17.53
C VAL A 171 -7.42 9.57 16.54
N GLU A 172 -7.97 10.69 16.05
CA GLU A 172 -8.97 10.67 14.99
C GLU A 172 -8.34 10.35 13.62
N PHE A 173 -9.12 9.64 12.79
CA PHE A 173 -8.71 9.14 11.48
C PHE A 173 -9.79 9.30 10.41
#